data_AF-A0A2V6FIL3-F1
#
_entry.id   AF-A0A2V6FIL3-F1
#
_cell.length_a   1.000
_cell.length_b   1.000
_cell.length_c   1.000
_cell.angle_alpha   90.00
_cell.angle_beta   90.00
_cell.angle_gamma   90.00
#
_symmetry.space_group_name_H-M   'P 1'
#
loop_
_entity.id
_entity.type
_entity.pdbx_description
1 polymer ?
#
loop_
_entity_poly.entity_id
_entity_poly.type
_entity_poly.pdbx_seq_one_letter_code
_entity_poly.pdbx_strand_id
1 'polypeptide(L)'
;MIEEDFGGVKVDVCRNGCKSIWFDWFELTKLDEKNEGLGDALQEALHFPRVNDENRGSLNCPKCGLPLHRHLYKSSKEVNVDECYNCGGFLLDSGELTEIRDHHMSEQEEAAYLDKLLANVPEYQQELRDAAKDKLRADALAHYTRFLRLSYYMTGK
;
A
#
# COMPACT_ATOMS: atom_id res chain seq x y z
N MET A 1 -0.35 25.85 -8.72
CA MET A 1 -0.54 24.55 -9.39
C MET A 1 -1.73 24.68 -10.33
N ILE A 2 -1.83 23.80 -11.32
CA ILE A 2 -2.89 23.78 -12.32
C ILE A 2 -3.58 22.42 -12.20
N GLU A 3 -4.91 22.41 -12.15
CA GLU A 3 -5.69 21.16 -12.14
C GLU A 3 -5.56 20.47 -13.50
N GLU A 4 -5.13 19.22 -13.48
CA GLU A 4 -5.01 18.33 -14.64
C GLU A 4 -5.85 17.08 -14.38
N ASP A 5 -6.31 16.45 -15.46
CA ASP A 5 -7.10 15.22 -15.39
C ASP A 5 -6.25 14.03 -15.85
N PHE A 6 -5.98 13.10 -14.93
CA PHE A 6 -5.23 11.87 -15.16
C PHE A 6 -6.16 10.68 -15.44
N GLY A 7 -7.28 10.91 -16.12
CA GLY A 7 -8.21 9.85 -16.53
C GLY A 7 -9.38 9.64 -15.59
N GLY A 8 -10.01 10.73 -15.16
CA GLY A 8 -11.08 10.79 -14.17
C GLY A 8 -10.61 11.12 -12.76
N VAL A 9 -9.29 11.27 -12.57
CA VAL A 9 -8.68 11.72 -11.31
C VAL A 9 -8.09 13.09 -11.54
N LYS A 10 -8.68 14.10 -10.90
CA LYS A 10 -8.21 15.48 -10.95
C LYS A 10 -7.03 15.59 -9.99
N VAL A 11 -5.92 16.16 -10.43
CA VAL A 11 -4.74 16.39 -9.58
C VAL A 11 -4.17 17.77 -9.85
N ASP A 12 -3.44 18.31 -8.89
CA ASP A 12 -2.86 19.65 -9.00
C ASP A 12 -1.38 19.55 -9.43
N VAL A 13 -1.05 19.92 -10.67
CA VAL A 13 0.31 19.81 -11.23
C VAL A 13 1.03 21.16 -11.24
N CYS A 14 2.29 21.17 -10.83
CA CYS A 14 3.17 22.34 -10.95
C CYS A 14 3.84 22.40 -12.33
N ARG A 15 3.14 22.94 -13.36
CA ARG A 15 3.69 23.01 -14.73
C ARG A 15 4.92 23.93 -14.88
N ASN A 16 4.96 25.05 -14.16
CA ASN A 16 5.98 26.10 -14.34
C ASN A 16 6.95 26.18 -13.15
N GLY A 17 7.66 25.08 -12.86
CA GLY A 17 8.60 25.03 -11.75
C GLY A 17 9.07 23.61 -11.45
N CYS A 18 8.88 23.19 -10.21
CA CYS A 18 9.39 21.94 -9.62
C CYS A 18 8.77 20.64 -10.14
N LYS A 19 7.76 20.70 -11.03
CA LYS A 19 7.06 19.52 -11.59
C LYS A 19 6.46 18.59 -10.52
N SER A 20 6.23 19.09 -9.31
CA SER A 20 5.53 18.37 -8.27
C SER A 20 4.04 18.21 -8.60
N ILE A 21 3.46 17.13 -8.11
CA ILE A 21 2.06 16.77 -8.24
C ILE A 21 1.48 16.72 -6.83
N TRP A 22 0.39 17.43 -6.64
CA TRP A 22 -0.39 17.39 -5.43
C TRP A 22 -1.63 16.52 -5.65
N PHE A 23 -1.85 15.64 -4.68
CA PHE A 23 -2.96 14.72 -4.60
C PHE A 23 -3.78 15.08 -3.37
N ASP A 24 -5.06 15.39 -3.58
CA ASP A 24 -6.01 15.47 -2.50
C ASP A 24 -6.31 14.07 -1.92
N TRP A 25 -7.10 14.05 -0.86
CA TRP A 25 -7.45 12.84 -0.14
C TRP A 25 -8.03 11.77 -1.08
N PHE A 26 -7.44 10.58 -1.08
CA PHE A 26 -7.78 9.43 -1.94
C PHE A 26 -7.52 9.59 -3.45
N GLU A 27 -6.78 10.60 -3.90
CA GLU A 27 -6.41 10.69 -5.32
C GLU A 27 -5.21 9.82 -5.65
N LEU A 28 -4.20 9.78 -4.78
CA LEU A 28 -3.00 8.96 -4.99
C LEU A 28 -3.34 7.46 -5.04
N THR A 29 -4.30 7.00 -4.24
CA THR A 29 -4.75 5.58 -4.20
C THR A 29 -5.51 5.13 -5.45
N LYS A 30 -5.65 6.00 -6.45
CA LYS A 30 -6.27 5.72 -7.76
C LYS A 30 -5.28 5.91 -8.90
N LEU A 31 -4.00 6.15 -8.56
CA LEU A 31 -2.92 6.46 -9.48
C LEU A 31 -1.60 5.81 -9.05
N ASP A 32 -1.59 5.02 -7.98
CA ASP A 32 -0.38 4.37 -7.45
C ASP A 32 -0.13 2.98 -8.07
N GLU A 33 -1.05 2.47 -8.89
CA GLU A 33 -0.83 1.27 -9.70
C GLU A 33 -0.59 1.57 -11.20
N LYS A 34 0.15 0.70 -11.90
CA LYS A 34 0.51 0.91 -13.33
C LYS A 34 -0.68 0.96 -14.29
N ASN A 35 -1.74 0.23 -13.98
CA ASN A 35 -2.97 0.10 -14.77
C ASN A 35 -3.98 1.24 -14.49
N GLU A 36 -3.66 2.15 -13.59
CA GLU A 36 -4.54 3.25 -13.21
C GLU A 36 -4.16 4.57 -13.87
N GLY A 37 -5.19 5.38 -14.17
CA GLY A 37 -5.08 6.65 -14.86
C GLY A 37 -4.80 6.52 -16.36
N LEU A 38 -5.12 7.57 -17.10
CA LEU A 38 -4.89 7.64 -18.55
C LEU A 38 -4.76 9.09 -19.03
N GLY A 39 -4.30 9.26 -20.26
CA GLY A 39 -4.23 10.55 -20.94
C GLY A 39 -2.82 11.16 -21.00
N ASP A 40 -2.66 12.12 -21.91
CA ASP A 40 -1.38 12.75 -22.21
C ASP A 40 -0.79 13.50 -21.00
N ALA A 41 -1.64 14.05 -20.14
CA ALA A 41 -1.21 14.77 -18.93
C ALA A 41 -0.49 13.85 -17.93
N LEU A 42 -1.00 12.63 -17.70
CA LEU A 42 -0.33 11.63 -16.87
C LEU A 42 0.98 11.18 -17.52
N GLN A 43 0.99 10.92 -18.83
CA GLN A 43 2.19 10.49 -19.55
C GLN A 43 3.29 11.56 -19.53
N GLU A 44 2.91 12.83 -19.67
CA GLU A 44 3.82 13.98 -19.52
C GLU A 44 4.35 14.05 -18.09
N ALA A 45 3.47 13.90 -17.09
CA ALA A 45 3.85 13.93 -15.68
C ALA A 45 4.84 12.81 -15.32
N LEU A 46 4.66 11.59 -15.82
CA LEU A 46 5.55 10.45 -15.53
C LEU A 46 6.93 10.53 -16.22
N HIS A 47 7.10 11.40 -17.22
CA HIS A 47 8.36 11.53 -17.96
C HIS A 47 9.47 12.29 -17.21
N PHE A 48 9.12 13.05 -16.18
CA PHE A 48 10.11 13.85 -15.46
C PHE A 48 10.87 12.96 -14.45
N PRO A 49 12.22 13.06 -14.42
CA PRO A 49 13.02 12.25 -13.52
C PRO A 49 12.81 12.68 -12.07
N ARG A 50 13.03 11.73 -11.17
CA ARG A 50 12.98 11.94 -9.72
C ARG A 50 14.04 12.97 -9.29
N VAL A 51 13.65 13.93 -8.44
CA VAL A 51 14.55 14.94 -7.90
C VAL A 51 14.67 14.73 -6.39
N ASN A 52 15.54 13.78 -6.01
CA ASN A 52 15.85 13.50 -4.61
C ASN A 52 16.76 14.59 -4.02
N ASP A 53 16.16 15.69 -3.57
CA ASP A 53 16.86 16.66 -2.74
C ASP A 53 16.63 16.34 -1.26
N GLU A 54 17.58 15.63 -0.64
CA GLU A 54 17.56 15.35 0.79
C GLU A 54 17.68 16.62 1.66
N ASN A 55 18.20 17.71 1.10
CA ASN A 55 18.35 19.00 1.78
C ASN A 55 17.15 19.94 1.56
N ARG A 56 16.11 19.47 0.86
CA ARG A 56 14.81 20.15 0.72
C ARG A 56 14.25 20.46 2.11
N GLY A 57 14.12 21.75 2.40
CA GLY A 57 13.50 22.26 3.63
C GLY A 57 12.05 21.81 3.80
N SER A 58 11.46 22.16 4.95
CA SER A 58 10.06 21.87 5.23
C SER A 58 9.15 22.59 4.22
N LEU A 59 8.21 21.83 3.66
CA LEU A 59 7.19 22.36 2.77
C LEU A 59 5.88 22.55 3.49
N ASN A 60 5.06 23.45 2.97
CA ASN A 60 3.72 23.68 3.47
C ASN A 60 2.68 23.10 2.51
N CYS A 61 1.62 22.56 3.09
CA CYS A 61 0.46 22.08 2.37
C CYS A 61 -0.17 23.22 1.55
N PRO A 62 -0.40 23.04 0.23
CA PRO A 62 -0.99 24.06 -0.62
C PRO A 62 -2.47 24.33 -0.29
N LYS A 63 -3.16 23.41 0.39
CA LYS A 63 -4.58 23.57 0.80
C LYS A 63 -4.75 24.24 2.16
N CYS A 64 -4.00 23.80 3.17
CA CYS A 64 -4.20 24.27 4.56
C CYS A 64 -3.03 25.10 5.12
N GLY A 65 -1.89 25.18 4.43
CA GLY A 65 -0.71 25.94 4.86
C GLY A 65 0.10 25.33 6.00
N LEU A 66 -0.33 24.19 6.56
CA LEU A 66 0.41 23.48 7.61
C LEU A 66 1.63 22.73 7.03
N PRO A 67 2.69 22.50 7.83
CA PRO A 67 3.86 21.78 7.37
C PRO A 67 3.50 20.35 6.94
N LEU A 68 4.10 19.90 5.83
CA LEU A 68 4.04 18.51 5.38
C LEU A 68 5.04 17.65 6.16
N HIS A 69 4.69 16.39 6.32
CA HIS A 69 5.51 15.39 6.99
C HIS A 69 6.07 14.41 5.97
N ARG A 70 7.41 14.34 5.90
CA ARG A 70 8.11 13.39 5.03
C ARG A 70 8.20 12.02 5.68
N HIS A 71 7.82 10.98 4.96
CA HIS A 71 8.00 9.59 5.38
C HIS A 71 8.10 8.66 4.16
N LEU A 72 8.48 7.40 4.40
CA LEU A 72 8.52 6.38 3.35
C LEU A 72 7.10 5.98 2.93
N TYR A 73 6.90 5.77 1.63
CA TYR A 73 5.65 5.25 1.10
C TYR A 73 5.51 3.76 1.43
N LYS A 74 4.29 3.30 1.74
CA LYS A 74 4.06 1.91 2.17
C LYS A 74 4.56 0.90 1.14
N SER A 75 4.31 1.15 -0.13
CA SER A 75 4.57 0.23 -1.24
C SER A 75 5.99 0.34 -1.80
N SER A 76 6.82 1.30 -1.35
CA SER A 76 8.18 1.50 -1.85
C SER A 76 9.16 1.87 -0.74
N LYS A 77 10.26 1.11 -0.64
CA LYS A 77 11.32 1.33 0.36
C LYS A 77 12.17 2.58 0.08
N GLU A 78 12.12 3.08 -1.14
CA GLU A 78 13.03 4.13 -1.60
C GLU A 78 12.30 5.45 -1.86
N VAL A 79 10.96 5.45 -1.90
CA VAL A 79 10.18 6.67 -2.16
C VAL A 79 9.78 7.33 -0.86
N ASN A 80 10.21 8.57 -0.70
CA ASN A 80 9.71 9.46 0.34
C ASN A 80 8.50 10.23 -0.22
N VAL A 81 7.46 10.37 0.57
CA VAL A 81 6.30 11.21 0.25
C VAL A 81 6.13 12.28 1.31
N ASP A 82 5.62 13.45 0.95
CA ASP A 82 5.28 14.51 1.89
C ASP A 82 3.75 14.55 2.09
N GLU A 83 3.28 14.08 3.24
CA GLU A 83 1.85 14.01 3.58
C GLU A 83 1.41 15.17 4.49
N CYS A 84 0.22 15.69 4.25
CA CYS A 84 -0.45 16.61 5.17
C CYS A 84 -1.37 15.86 6.14
N TYR A 85 -1.00 15.77 7.41
CA TYR A 85 -1.81 15.11 8.44
C TYR A 85 -3.12 15.82 8.81
N ASN A 86 -3.38 17.01 8.28
CA ASN A 86 -4.65 17.71 8.49
C ASN A 86 -5.67 17.43 7.39
N CYS A 87 -5.26 17.40 6.12
CA CYS A 87 -6.18 17.18 4.99
C CYS A 87 -6.01 15.81 4.32
N GLY A 88 -5.00 15.02 4.69
CA GLY A 88 -4.71 13.71 4.09
C GLY A 88 -4.23 13.78 2.64
N GLY A 89 -3.75 14.94 2.20
CA GLY A 89 -3.21 15.14 0.85
C GLY A 89 -1.72 14.85 0.79
N PHE A 90 -1.24 14.49 -0.40
CA PHE A 90 0.15 14.14 -0.65
C PHE A 90 0.78 15.07 -1.68
N LEU A 91 2.04 15.43 -1.46
CA LEU A 91 2.87 16.10 -2.44
C LEU A 91 3.99 15.14 -2.86
N LEU A 92 4.03 14.83 -4.15
CA LEU A 92 5.07 13.99 -4.75
C LEU A 92 5.73 14.74 -5.90
N ASP A 93 6.98 14.40 -6.20
CA ASP A 93 7.52 14.67 -7.51
C ASP A 93 7.09 13.62 -8.54
N SER A 94 7.19 13.98 -9.81
CA SER A 94 6.86 13.10 -10.93
C SER A 94 7.57 11.75 -10.93
N GLY A 95 8.84 11.72 -10.53
CA GLY A 95 9.63 10.50 -10.50
C GLY A 95 9.30 9.63 -9.30
N GLU A 96 8.93 10.22 -8.16
CA GLU A 96 8.40 9.51 -7.00
C GLU A 96 7.11 8.75 -7.37
N LEU A 97 6.21 9.37 -8.13
CA LEU A 97 5.00 8.70 -8.65
C LEU A 97 5.36 7.52 -9.56
N THR A 98 6.31 7.69 -10.48
CA THR A 98 6.77 6.61 -11.37
C THR A 98 7.32 5.44 -10.55
N GLU A 99 8.18 5.71 -9.57
CA GLU A 99 8.76 4.68 -8.69
C GLU A 99 7.70 3.95 -7.85
N ILE A 100 6.71 4.68 -7.33
CA ILE A 100 5.59 4.05 -6.60
C ILE A 100 4.85 3.05 -7.51
N ARG A 101 4.53 3.48 -8.74
CA ARG A 101 3.84 2.63 -9.72
C ARG A 101 4.72 1.45 -10.16
N ASP A 102 6.02 1.68 -10.30
CA ASP A 102 6.97 0.65 -10.73
C ASP A 102 7.23 -0.43 -9.69
N HIS A 103 7.18 -0.07 -8.42
CA HIS A 103 7.34 -0.98 -7.29
C HIS A 103 6.02 -1.48 -6.69
N HIS A 104 4.88 -1.07 -7.23
CA HIS A 104 3.59 -1.61 -6.82
C HIS A 104 3.54 -3.11 -7.09
N MET A 105 3.31 -3.89 -6.04
CA MET A 105 3.10 -5.33 -6.13
C MET A 105 1.61 -5.59 -6.07
N SER A 106 1.10 -6.40 -7.01
CA SER A 106 -0.26 -6.93 -6.87
C SER A 106 -0.38 -7.82 -5.62
N GLU A 107 -1.60 -8.00 -5.10
CA GLU A 107 -1.84 -8.88 -3.94
C GLU A 107 -1.27 -10.30 -4.16
N GLN A 108 -1.30 -10.80 -5.40
CA GLN A 108 -0.74 -12.10 -5.76
C GLN A 108 0.78 -12.12 -5.71
N GLU A 109 1.43 -11.06 -6.20
CA GLU A 109 2.89 -10.93 -6.15
C GLU A 109 3.38 -10.71 -4.71
N GLU A 110 2.66 -9.92 -3.92
CA GLU A 110 2.94 -9.71 -2.50
C GLU A 110 2.84 -11.04 -1.73
N ALA A 111 1.76 -11.79 -1.94
CA ALA A 111 1.59 -13.11 -1.33
C ALA A 111 2.71 -14.09 -1.74
N ALA A 112 3.07 -14.13 -3.02
CA ALA A 112 4.15 -14.98 -3.51
C ALA A 112 5.54 -14.56 -2.97
N TYR A 113 5.76 -13.26 -2.76
CA TYR A 113 6.99 -12.75 -2.17
C TYR A 113 7.09 -13.09 -0.68
N LEU A 114 5.99 -12.90 0.07
CA LEU A 114 5.89 -13.30 1.47
C LEU A 114 6.13 -14.80 1.64
N ASP A 115 5.53 -15.63 0.79
CA ASP A 115 5.76 -17.07 0.80
C ASP A 115 7.24 -17.42 0.62
N LYS A 116 7.92 -16.80 -0.36
CA LYS A 116 9.37 -17.00 -0.58
C LYS A 116 10.24 -16.56 0.61
N LEU A 117 9.88 -15.44 1.24
CA LEU A 117 10.57 -14.92 2.43
C LEU A 117 10.46 -15.89 3.61
N LEU A 118 9.24 -16.38 3.84
CA LEU A 118 8.91 -17.23 4.98
C LEU A 118 9.24 -18.71 4.74
N ALA A 119 9.39 -19.14 3.48
CA ALA A 119 9.77 -20.51 3.11
C ALA A 119 11.07 -20.96 3.78
N ASN A 120 12.01 -20.04 3.96
CA ASN A 120 13.33 -20.33 4.54
C ASN A 120 13.43 -20.07 6.04
N VAL A 121 12.34 -19.66 6.70
CA VAL A 121 12.32 -19.38 8.15
C VAL A 121 11.94 -20.66 8.90
N PRO A 122 12.87 -21.34 9.59
CA PRO A 122 12.61 -22.64 10.19
C PRO A 122 11.47 -22.63 11.21
N GLU A 123 11.38 -21.58 12.02
CA GLU A 123 10.35 -21.39 13.05
C GLU A 123 8.96 -21.31 12.41
N TYR A 124 8.82 -20.53 11.33
CA TYR A 124 7.55 -20.43 10.59
C TYR A 124 7.13 -21.78 9.99
N GLN A 125 8.09 -22.52 9.43
CA GLN A 125 7.82 -23.85 8.90
C GLN A 125 7.41 -24.85 9.99
N GLN A 126 7.92 -24.70 11.22
CA GLN A 126 7.49 -25.50 12.37
C GLN A 126 6.05 -25.19 12.77
N GLU A 127 5.72 -23.91 12.93
CA GLU A 127 4.36 -23.45 13.26
C GLU A 127 3.32 -23.93 12.23
N LEU A 128 3.64 -23.87 10.93
CA LEU A 128 2.76 -24.41 9.89
C LEU A 128 2.51 -25.92 10.04
N ARG A 129 3.53 -26.70 10.40
CA ARG A 129 3.38 -28.14 10.63
C ARG A 129 2.53 -28.43 11.85
N ASP A 130 2.69 -27.66 12.91
CA ASP A 130 1.95 -27.86 14.15
C ASP A 130 0.48 -27.44 13.99
N ALA A 131 0.22 -26.31 13.32
CA ALA A 131 -1.13 -25.92 12.91
C ALA A 131 -1.82 -26.98 12.03
N ALA A 132 -1.08 -27.62 11.11
CA ALA A 132 -1.62 -28.71 10.29
C ALA A 132 -1.98 -29.96 11.12
N LYS A 133 -1.17 -30.32 12.12
CA LYS A 133 -1.48 -31.42 13.06
C LYS A 133 -2.70 -31.09 13.93
N ASP A 134 -2.80 -29.86 14.41
CA ASP A 134 -3.92 -29.42 15.24
C ASP A 134 -5.22 -29.43 14.44
N LYS A 135 -5.19 -28.99 13.18
CA LYS A 135 -6.33 -29.09 12.27
C LYS A 135 -6.74 -30.55 12.04
N LEU A 136 -5.78 -31.44 11.76
CA LEU A 136 -6.05 -32.87 11.59
C LEU A 136 -6.68 -33.48 12.86
N ARG A 137 -6.18 -33.10 14.04
CA ARG A 137 -6.72 -33.54 15.33
C ARG A 137 -8.15 -33.02 15.53
N ALA A 138 -8.41 -31.76 15.23
CA ALA A 138 -9.74 -31.15 15.31
C ALA A 138 -10.73 -31.85 14.37
N ASP A 139 -10.34 -32.11 13.12
CA ASP A 139 -11.15 -32.82 12.13
C ASP A 139 -11.46 -34.26 12.57
N ALA A 140 -10.48 -34.96 13.12
CA ALA A 140 -10.68 -36.30 13.68
C ALA A 140 -11.66 -36.27 14.86
N LEU A 141 -11.50 -35.33 15.80
CA LEU A 141 -12.42 -35.16 16.92
C LEU A 141 -13.84 -34.85 16.42
N ALA A 142 -14.01 -33.93 15.48
CA ALA A 142 -15.30 -33.61 14.89
C ALA A 142 -15.94 -34.85 14.22
N HIS A 143 -15.14 -35.65 13.51
CA HIS A 143 -15.61 -36.89 12.89
C HIS A 143 -16.10 -37.92 13.91
N TYR A 144 -15.29 -38.21 14.94
CA TYR A 144 -15.64 -39.20 15.96
C TYR A 144 -16.79 -38.75 16.85
N THR A 145 -16.91 -37.45 17.08
CA THR A 145 -17.94 -36.87 17.96
C THR A 145 -19.23 -36.50 17.21
N ARG A 146 -19.31 -36.70 15.89
CA ARG A 146 -20.46 -36.27 15.06
C ARG A 146 -21.84 -36.78 15.50
N PHE A 147 -21.88 -37.92 16.19
CA PHE A 147 -23.12 -38.52 16.71
C PHE A 147 -23.26 -38.41 18.23
N LEU A 148 -22.26 -37.82 18.91
CA LEU A 148 -22.32 -37.61 20.34
C LEU A 148 -23.14 -36.36 20.63
N ARG A 149 -24.21 -36.53 21.42
CA ARG A 149 -24.94 -35.41 21.98
C ARG A 149 -24.26 -35.00 23.29
N LEU A 150 -23.42 -33.96 23.25
CA LEU A 150 -22.64 -33.50 24.41
C LEU A 150 -23.52 -33.27 25.66
N SER A 151 -24.75 -32.77 25.47
CA SER A 151 -25.71 -32.53 26.55
C SER A 151 -26.09 -33.78 27.35
N TYR A 152 -25.99 -34.98 26.76
CA TYR A 152 -26.26 -36.25 27.46
C TYR A 152 -25.21 -36.52 28.56
N TYR A 153 -23.96 -36.15 28.33
CA TYR A 153 -22.85 -36.39 29.26
C TYR A 153 -22.57 -35.22 30.21
N MET A 154 -23.07 -34.02 29.89
CA MET A 154 -22.93 -32.84 30.73
C MET A 154 -23.96 -32.76 31.86
N THR A 155 -25.11 -33.45 31.73
CA THR A 155 -26.05 -33.61 32.84
C THR A 155 -25.56 -34.75 33.72
N GLY A 156 -24.70 -34.45 34.68
CA GLY A 156 -24.24 -35.42 35.67
C GLY A 156 -25.42 -36.12 36.34
N LYS A 157 -25.58 -37.42 36.07
CA LYS A 157 -26.32 -38.35 36.91
C LYS A 157 -25.32 -39.19 37.67
#